data_AF-A0A923YWF0-F1
#
_entry.id   AF-A0A923YWF0-F1
#
_cell.length_a   1.000
_cell.length_b   1.000
_cell.length_c   1.000
_cell.angle_alpha   90.00
_cell.angle_beta   90.00
_cell.angle_gamma   90.00
#
_symmetry.space_group_name_H-M   'P 1'
#
loop_
_entity.id
_entity.type
_entity.pdbx_description
1 polymer ?
#
loop_
_entity_poly.entity_id
_entity_poly.type
_entity_poly.pdbx_seq_one_letter_code
_entity_poly.pdbx_strand_id
1 'polypeptide(L)' 'MAEKQGKGSETAKKANAKAAHEGEKNPRKSSAAQSELGKKGAAAKKK' A
#
# COMPACT_ATOMS: atom_id res chain seq x y z
N MET A 1 -6.26 -2.49 18.09
CA MET A 1 -5.70 -3.30 16.97
C MET A 1 -4.65 -2.51 16.15
N ALA A 2 -3.67 -1.86 16.80
CA ALA A 2 -2.69 -1.00 16.10
C ALA A 2 -1.47 -1.76 15.54
N GLU A 3 -1.30 -3.03 15.91
CA GLU A 3 -0.06 -3.80 15.69
C GLU A 3 0.12 -4.32 14.26
N LYS A 4 -0.94 -4.28 13.44
CA LYS A 4 -0.92 -4.75 12.04
C LYS A 4 -0.83 -3.63 10.99
N GLN A 5 -0.54 -2.39 11.39
CA GLN A 5 -0.41 -1.24 10.49
C GLN A 5 1.06 -0.94 10.15
N GLY A 6 1.80 -1.93 9.65
CA GLY A 6 3.21 -1.78 9.27
C GLY A 6 3.56 -2.51 7.98
N LYS A 7 4.83 -2.41 7.54
CA LYS A 7 5.37 -3.08 6.33
C LYS A 7 5.10 -4.60 6.28
N GLY A 8 4.85 -5.23 7.44
CA GLY A 8 4.49 -6.65 7.57
C GLY A 8 2.99 -6.96 7.57
N SER A 9 2.12 -5.98 7.34
CA SER A 9 0.67 -6.19 7.21
C SER A 9 0.35 -7.05 5.98
N GLU A 10 -0.67 -7.90 6.05
CA GLU A 10 -1.12 -8.71 4.91
C GLU A 10 -1.45 -7.84 3.70
N THR A 11 -2.08 -6.68 3.93
CA THR A 11 -2.34 -5.67 2.89
C THR A 11 -1.06 -5.13 2.27
N ALA A 12 -0.02 -4.88 3.08
CA ALA A 12 1.26 -4.39 2.60
C ALA A 12 1.98 -5.47 1.76
N LYS A 13 1.96 -6.73 2.19
CA LYS A 13 2.55 -7.85 1.44
C LYS A 13 1.87 -8.02 0.08
N LYS A 14 0.54 -8.00 0.05
CA LYS A 14 -0.24 -8.19 -1.18
C LYS A 14 -0.02 -7.06 -2.18
N ALA A 15 0.03 -5.81 -1.70
CA ALA A 15 0.40 -4.68 -2.53
C ALA A 15 1.84 -4.76 -3.06
N ASN A 16 2.81 -5.14 -2.23
CA ASN A 16 4.21 -5.32 -2.68
C ASN A 16 4.32 -6.42 -3.74
N ALA A 17 3.57 -7.52 -3.61
CA ALA A 17 3.55 -8.59 -4.62
C ALA A 17 2.99 -8.10 -5.96
N LYS A 18 1.90 -7.31 -5.95
CA LYS A 18 1.35 -6.69 -7.17
C LYS A 18 2.31 -5.71 -7.80
N ALA A 19 2.96 -4.88 -6.99
CA ALA A 19 3.96 -3.94 -7.47
C ALA A 19 5.15 -4.67 -8.11
N ALA A 20 5.64 -5.73 -7.46
CA ALA A 20 6.73 -6.56 -7.98
C ALA A 20 6.34 -7.24 -9.30
N HIS A 21 5.10 -7.67 -9.46
CA HIS A 21 4.58 -8.21 -10.73
C HIS A 21 4.57 -7.14 -11.84
N GLU A 22 4.37 -5.87 -11.51
CA GLU A 22 4.50 -4.75 -12.45
C GLU A 22 5.96 -4.26 -12.61
N GLY A 23 6.94 -4.89 -11.93
CA GLY A 23 8.34 -4.46 -11.92
C GLY A 23 8.62 -3.19 -11.11
N GLU A 24 7.62 -2.71 -10.36
CA GLU A 24 7.70 -1.53 -9.52
C GLU A 24 8.18 -1.88 -8.11
N LYS A 25 9.31 -1.29 -7.71
CA LYS A 25 9.87 -1.46 -6.35
C LYS A 25 9.04 -0.74 -5.30
N ASN A 26 8.23 0.24 -5.71
CA ASN A 26 7.39 1.01 -4.80
C ASN A 26 5.91 0.71 -5.08
N PRO A 27 5.18 0.03 -4.17
CA PRO A 27 3.76 -0.27 -4.34
C PRO A 27 2.85 0.96 -4.33
N ARG A 28 3.39 2.17 -4.10
CA ARG A 28 2.66 3.43 -4.28
C ARG A 28 2.78 4.02 -5.69
N LYS A 29 3.66 3.48 -6.53
CA LYS A 29 3.80 3.87 -7.93
C LYS A 29 3.07 2.91 -8.87
N SER A 30 2.89 1.67 -8.44
CA SER A 30 2.06 0.68 -9.13
C SER A 30 0.58 0.96 -8.86
N SER A 31 -0.19 1.16 -9.92
CA SER A 31 -1.64 1.41 -9.85
C SER A 31 -2.38 0.22 -9.23
N ALA A 32 -1.98 -1.01 -9.58
CA ALA A 32 -2.58 -2.23 -9.04
C ALA A 32 -2.30 -2.40 -7.53
N ALA A 33 -1.11 -2.01 -7.07
CA ALA A 33 -0.74 -2.06 -5.66
C ALA A 33 -1.39 -0.93 -4.83
N GLN A 34 -1.58 0.26 -5.41
CA GLN A 34 -2.31 1.35 -4.76
C GLN A 34 -3.76 0.98 -4.43
N SER A 35 -4.39 0.16 -5.27
CA SER A 35 -5.74 -0.35 -5.03
C SER A 35 -5.82 -1.20 -3.76
N GLU A 36 -4.74 -1.87 -3.37
CA GLU A 36 -4.67 -2.63 -2.12
C GLU A 36 -4.17 -1.82 -0.93
N LEU A 37 -3.23 -0.89 -1.13
CA LEU A 37 -2.78 -0.01 -0.04
C LEU A 37 -3.83 1.02 0.39
N GLY A 38 -4.85 1.24 -0.45
CA GLY A 38 -5.83 2.29 -0.26
C GLY A 38 -5.27 3.67 -0.57
N LYS A 39 -6.18 4.63 -0.78
CA LYS A 39 -5.87 6.01 -1.16
C LYS A 39 -5.30 6.81 0.03
N LYS A 40 -4.11 6.48 0.53
CA LYS A 40 -3.42 7.31 1.54
C LYS A 40 -2.81 8.55 0.87
N GLY A 41 -3.64 9.58 0.77
CA GLY A 41 -3.26 10.94 0.36
C GLY A 41 -4.38 11.97 0.54
N ALA A 42 -5.65 11.57 0.56
CA ALA A 42 -6.77 12.51 0.58
C ALA A 42 -7.47 12.71 1.95
N ALA A 43 -7.09 11.99 3.01
CA ALA A 43 -7.82 12.04 4.29
C ALA A 43 -6.94 12.16 5.56
N ALA A 44 -5.71 12.66 5.42
CA ALA A 44 -4.87 13.02 6.59
C ALA A 44 -4.57 14.53 6.67
N LYS A 45 -5.40 15.36 6.02
CA LYS A 45 -5.39 16.82 6.20
C LYS A 45 -6.78 17.30 6.61
N LYS A 46 -7.13 17.08 7.88
CA LYS A 46 -8.19 17.85 8.54
C LYS A 46 -7.94 17.96 10.04
N LYS A 47 -6.94 18.76 10.41
CA LYS A 47 -7.03 19.81 11.42
C LYS A 47 -6.10 20.93 11.00
#